data_AF-A0A9D2T0F0-F1
#
_entry.id   AF-A0A9D2T0F0-F1
#
_cell.length_a   1.000
_cell.length_b   1.000
_cell.length_c   1.000
_cell.angle_alpha   90.00
_cell.angle_beta   90.00
_cell.angle_gamma   90.00
#
_symmetry.space_group_name_H-M   'P 1'
#
loop_
_entity.id
_entity.type
_entity.pdbx_description
1 polymer ?
#
loop_
_entity_poly.entity_id
_entity_poly.type
_entity_poly.pdbx_seq_one_letter_code
_entity_poly.pdbx_strand_id
1 'polypeptide(L)'
;MLALLCLGTSACGKQEKLKADTPVEKEFSEVSVHDPSIVQGDDGSYYIFGSHLAVAKTDDLMNWSYVNQGVKDDNEIIPDVYSVMKDAFEWSHSNTFWAPDVVKLNDGKYHLYYCNCQGDTPVSCLGTAVSDSVSGPYENEGLMLKSGMDAGQDDEDGNLYQAASDPNTVDPNTFYDAQGRLWMIYGSYSGGIFIKEMNPETGLPLESGYGEKLLGGNHLRIEAPYVIYNEDTGYYYMFLSFGGLDSDGGYNIRVCRSENPDGPYVDSMGQEMTDCKGPSGSSFSDVTAEQYGTKLMGGYKFEWKEGEEGEDRRGYLSPGHNSCLYQEETDKYFIIYHTRFENSGEEHQVRVHQMFFNEDGWPVIAPYRYAEETVEPCNKESVAGTYKLINHGRDISAEMKTSKEIELNKNGDISGAAEGTWKLTGDYGAELTIDGNTYKGVFLKQWDEDGKKYVMTFTALCSETGVSIWGSGLNAI
;
A
#
# COMPACT_ATOMS: atom_id res chain seq x y z
N MET A 1 -10.87 41.62 -59.14
CA MET A 1 -10.10 41.81 -57.90
C MET A 1 -10.36 40.57 -57.04
N LEU A 2 -9.29 39.90 -56.62
CA LEU A 2 -9.22 38.52 -56.15
C LEU A 2 -10.22 38.14 -55.04
N ALA A 3 -10.83 36.96 -55.18
CA ALA A 3 -11.42 36.21 -54.08
C ALA A 3 -10.28 35.49 -53.32
N LEU A 4 -10.12 35.79 -52.03
CA LEU A 4 -9.24 35.06 -51.12
C LEU A 4 -9.96 33.78 -50.69
N LEU A 5 -9.53 32.64 -51.23
CA LEU A 5 -9.78 31.33 -50.61
C LEU A 5 -8.80 31.19 -49.44
N CYS A 6 -9.30 31.30 -48.20
CA CYS A 6 -8.58 30.80 -47.03
C CYS A 6 -8.63 29.27 -47.05
N LEU A 7 -7.56 28.66 -47.57
CA LEU A 7 -7.27 27.25 -47.35
C LEU A 7 -6.82 27.11 -45.89
N GLY A 8 -7.73 26.63 -45.04
CA GLY A 8 -7.38 26.15 -43.71
C GLY A 8 -6.38 25.01 -43.86
N THR A 9 -5.17 25.22 -43.36
CA THR A 9 -4.21 24.15 -43.13
C THR A 9 -4.75 23.30 -41.99
N SER A 10 -5.42 22.19 -42.31
CA SER A 10 -5.62 21.11 -41.37
C SER A 10 -4.24 20.64 -40.92
N ALA A 11 -3.85 21.01 -39.70
CA ALA A 11 -2.78 20.33 -39.01
C ALA A 11 -3.15 18.85 -38.99
N CYS A 12 -2.36 18.03 -39.69
CA CYS A 12 -2.48 16.59 -39.67
C CYS A 12 -1.92 16.12 -38.32
N GLY A 13 -2.68 16.37 -37.25
CA GLY A 13 -2.45 15.73 -35.96
C GLY A 13 -2.63 14.23 -36.17
N LYS A 14 -1.65 13.43 -35.73
CA LYS A 14 -1.84 11.98 -35.69
C LYS A 14 -3.09 11.71 -34.86
N GLN A 15 -4.06 11.04 -35.45
CA GLN A 15 -5.25 10.59 -34.74
C GLN A 15 -4.82 9.59 -33.66
N GLU A 16 -5.28 9.81 -32.42
CA GLU A 16 -4.99 8.93 -31.29
C GLU A 16 -5.58 7.53 -31.56
N LYS A 17 -4.78 6.48 -31.36
CA LYS A 17 -5.22 5.09 -31.46
C LYS A 17 -5.85 4.68 -30.13
N LEU A 18 -7.09 5.10 -29.89
CA LEU A 18 -7.77 4.92 -28.60
C LEU A 18 -8.16 3.46 -28.29
N LYS A 19 -8.17 2.58 -29.30
CA LYS A 19 -8.51 1.15 -29.17
C LYS A 19 -7.42 0.28 -29.76
N ALA A 20 -7.22 -0.90 -29.18
CA ALA A 20 -6.41 -1.95 -29.81
C ALA A 20 -7.11 -2.48 -31.07
N ASP A 21 -6.34 -2.94 -32.06
CA ASP A 21 -6.91 -3.58 -33.26
C ASP A 21 -7.60 -4.91 -32.90
N THR A 22 -7.15 -5.55 -31.83
CA THR A 22 -7.79 -6.68 -31.16
C THR A 22 -7.68 -6.46 -29.66
N PRO A 23 -8.79 -6.49 -28.90
CA PRO A 23 -8.77 -6.35 -27.45
C PRO A 23 -7.82 -7.37 -26.81
N VAL A 24 -7.02 -6.90 -25.86
CA VAL A 24 -6.17 -7.73 -25.02
C VAL A 24 -6.94 -7.99 -23.74
N GLU A 25 -7.31 -9.25 -23.52
CA GLU A 25 -7.99 -9.70 -22.29
C GLU A 25 -6.98 -10.36 -21.36
N LYS A 26 -7.11 -10.11 -20.06
CA LYS A 26 -6.37 -10.77 -18.98
C LYS A 26 -7.39 -11.30 -17.98
N GLU A 27 -7.16 -12.51 -17.49
CA GLU A 27 -8.05 -13.15 -16.52
C GLU A 27 -7.59 -12.82 -15.10
N PHE A 28 -8.53 -12.43 -14.25
CA PHE A 28 -8.32 -12.19 -12.82
C PHE A 28 -9.41 -12.89 -12.03
N SER A 29 -9.01 -13.45 -10.89
CA SER A 29 -9.94 -14.04 -9.92
C SER A 29 -9.87 -13.21 -8.64
N GLU A 30 -10.94 -12.47 -8.38
CA GLU A 30 -11.00 -11.49 -7.29
C GLU A 30 -11.32 -12.15 -5.94
N VAL A 31 -10.71 -11.62 -4.88
CA VAL A 31 -11.00 -11.97 -3.49
C VAL A 31 -11.14 -10.70 -2.64
N SER A 32 -11.89 -10.81 -1.56
CA SER A 32 -12.12 -9.79 -0.54
C SER A 32 -11.44 -10.22 0.75
N VAL A 33 -10.15 -9.91 0.85
CA VAL A 33 -9.36 -10.01 2.06
C VAL A 33 -9.03 -8.57 2.47
N HIS A 34 -9.63 -8.11 3.58
CA HIS A 34 -9.33 -6.80 4.14
C HIS A 34 -7.98 -6.91 4.87
N ASP A 35 -7.16 -5.86 4.78
CA ASP A 35 -5.84 -5.82 5.43
C ASP A 35 -4.89 -6.98 5.05
N PRO A 36 -4.62 -7.21 3.75
CA PRO A 36 -3.87 -8.39 3.31
C PRO A 36 -2.37 -8.31 3.68
N SER A 37 -1.89 -9.23 4.51
CA SER A 37 -0.47 -9.51 4.73
C SER A 37 0.02 -10.71 3.93
N ILE A 38 1.00 -10.49 3.05
CA ILE A 38 1.56 -11.48 2.12
C ILE A 38 2.62 -12.35 2.80
N VAL A 39 2.59 -13.66 2.54
CA VAL A 39 3.61 -14.64 2.93
C VAL A 39 3.75 -15.73 1.88
N GLN A 40 4.97 -16.24 1.65
CA GLN A 40 5.19 -17.37 0.76
C GLN A 40 5.09 -18.71 1.51
N GLY A 41 4.32 -19.64 0.95
CA GLY A 41 4.21 -21.01 1.44
C GLY A 41 5.35 -21.90 0.95
N ASP A 42 5.65 -22.96 1.70
CA ASP A 42 6.59 -24.02 1.28
C ASP A 42 6.10 -24.79 0.04
N ASP A 43 4.82 -24.65 -0.32
CA ASP A 43 4.25 -25.16 -1.57
C ASP A 43 4.58 -24.27 -2.79
N GLY A 44 5.23 -23.13 -2.57
CA GLY A 44 5.58 -22.14 -3.60
C GLY A 44 4.48 -21.14 -3.92
N SER A 45 3.27 -21.30 -3.39
CA SER A 45 2.18 -20.33 -3.54
C SER A 45 2.40 -19.13 -2.62
N TYR A 46 1.83 -17.98 -3.00
CA TYR A 46 1.70 -16.82 -2.12
C TYR A 46 0.36 -16.82 -1.42
N TYR A 47 0.36 -16.52 -0.13
CA TYR A 47 -0.83 -16.43 0.71
C TYR A 47 -0.99 -15.00 1.21
N ILE A 48 -2.22 -14.54 1.31
CA ILE A 48 -2.58 -13.33 2.05
C ILE A 48 -3.45 -13.69 3.23
N PHE A 49 -3.06 -13.22 4.40
CA PHE A 49 -3.85 -13.28 5.63
C PHE A 49 -4.38 -11.90 5.92
N GLY A 50 -5.67 -11.78 6.22
CA GLY A 50 -6.27 -10.50 6.53
C GLY A 50 -7.19 -10.55 7.72
N SER A 51 -7.79 -9.40 7.99
CA SER A 51 -8.83 -9.24 9.01
C SER A 51 -9.95 -10.28 8.85
N HIS A 52 -10.63 -10.55 9.96
CA HIS A 52 -11.73 -11.52 10.03
C HIS A 52 -11.34 -12.96 9.69
N LEU A 53 -10.06 -13.30 9.84
CA LEU A 53 -9.48 -14.59 9.46
C LEU A 53 -9.72 -14.91 7.96
N ALA A 54 -9.83 -13.90 7.11
CA ALA A 54 -9.90 -14.10 5.67
C ALA A 54 -8.52 -14.48 5.14
N VAL A 55 -8.45 -15.57 4.36
CA VAL A 55 -7.20 -16.07 3.79
C VAL A 55 -7.43 -16.45 2.34
N ALA A 56 -6.55 -15.98 1.46
CA ALA A 56 -6.54 -16.38 0.06
C ALA A 56 -5.11 -16.72 -0.38
N LYS A 57 -4.99 -17.44 -1.49
CA LYS A 57 -3.70 -17.76 -2.09
C LYS A 57 -3.70 -17.59 -3.60
N THR A 58 -2.51 -17.50 -4.18
CA THR A 58 -2.26 -17.32 -5.61
C THR A 58 -0.89 -17.87 -5.99
N ASP A 59 -0.72 -18.24 -7.25
CA ASP A 59 0.57 -18.63 -7.83
C ASP A 59 1.13 -17.54 -8.77
N ASP A 60 0.31 -16.54 -9.14
CA ASP A 60 0.61 -15.57 -10.21
C ASP A 60 0.35 -14.10 -9.81
N LEU A 61 -0.14 -13.86 -8.58
CA LEU A 61 -0.54 -12.54 -8.05
C LEU A 61 -1.73 -11.90 -8.77
N MET A 62 -2.40 -12.62 -9.68
CA MET A 62 -3.53 -12.16 -10.48
C MET A 62 -4.81 -12.94 -10.17
N ASN A 63 -4.67 -14.25 -10.00
CA ASN A 63 -5.76 -15.19 -9.80
C ASN A 63 -5.71 -15.75 -8.38
N TRP A 64 -6.62 -15.25 -7.54
CA TRP A 64 -6.70 -15.60 -6.14
C TRP A 64 -7.78 -16.65 -5.89
N SER A 65 -7.51 -17.54 -4.92
CA SER A 65 -8.45 -18.55 -4.43
C SER A 65 -8.54 -18.48 -2.91
N TYR A 66 -9.75 -18.46 -2.37
CA TYR A 66 -9.94 -18.48 -0.93
C TYR A 66 -9.45 -19.80 -0.31
N VAL A 67 -8.71 -19.66 0.78
CA VAL A 67 -8.39 -20.73 1.73
C VAL A 67 -9.37 -20.67 2.89
N ASN A 68 -9.66 -19.47 3.40
CA ASN A 68 -10.70 -19.27 4.41
C ASN A 68 -11.46 -17.96 4.20
N GLN A 69 -12.72 -17.95 4.60
CA GLN A 69 -13.60 -16.78 4.57
C GLN A 69 -14.30 -16.66 5.93
N GLY A 70 -13.90 -15.66 6.72
CA GLY A 70 -14.54 -15.33 7.98
C GLY A 70 -14.16 -16.23 9.16
N VAL A 71 -14.49 -15.75 10.36
CA VAL A 71 -14.33 -16.47 11.63
C VAL A 71 -15.50 -17.44 11.82
N LYS A 72 -15.18 -18.74 11.89
CA LYS A 72 -16.13 -19.84 12.12
C LYS A 72 -15.39 -21.05 12.67
N ASP A 73 -15.98 -21.85 13.56
CA ASP A 73 -15.27 -23.00 14.16
C ASP A 73 -14.81 -24.04 13.12
N ASP A 74 -15.62 -24.24 12.07
CA ASP A 74 -15.30 -25.12 10.94
C ASP A 74 -14.45 -24.37 9.91
N ASN A 75 -13.19 -24.10 10.26
CA ASN A 75 -12.17 -23.57 9.35
C ASN A 75 -10.82 -24.29 9.55
N GLU A 76 -10.02 -24.36 8.48
CA GLU A 76 -8.74 -25.08 8.49
C GLU A 76 -7.59 -24.26 9.10
N ILE A 77 -7.72 -22.93 9.18
CA ILE A 77 -6.67 -22.04 9.69
C ILE A 77 -6.56 -22.17 11.21
N ILE A 78 -7.66 -22.01 11.94
CA ILE A 78 -7.74 -22.18 13.40
C ILE A 78 -9.03 -22.94 13.73
N PRO A 79 -9.02 -24.28 13.74
CA PRO A 79 -10.19 -25.07 14.12
C PRO A 79 -10.68 -24.72 15.53
N ASP A 80 -12.00 -24.77 15.76
CA ASP A 80 -12.62 -24.42 17.05
C ASP A 80 -12.20 -23.01 17.56
N VAL A 81 -12.07 -22.06 16.62
CA VAL A 81 -11.48 -20.73 16.83
C VAL A 81 -12.03 -20.00 18.07
N TYR A 82 -13.33 -20.08 18.36
CA TYR A 82 -13.91 -19.39 19.51
C TYR A 82 -13.45 -19.97 20.85
N SER A 83 -13.15 -21.27 20.89
CA SER A 83 -12.61 -21.93 22.08
C SER A 83 -11.09 -21.75 22.18
N VAL A 84 -10.38 -21.88 21.07
CA VAL A 84 -8.90 -21.82 21.03
C VAL A 84 -8.38 -20.40 21.29
N MET A 85 -9.11 -19.39 20.81
CA MET A 85 -8.74 -17.97 20.89
C MET A 85 -9.56 -17.21 21.94
N LYS A 86 -10.13 -17.95 22.89
CA LYS A 86 -11.09 -17.43 23.88
C LYS A 86 -10.56 -16.19 24.63
N ASP A 87 -9.32 -16.23 25.09
CA ASP A 87 -8.73 -15.12 25.86
C ASP A 87 -8.65 -13.82 25.05
N ALA A 88 -8.43 -13.92 23.73
CA ALA A 88 -8.38 -12.78 22.84
C ALA A 88 -9.77 -12.14 22.67
N PHE A 89 -10.79 -12.97 22.40
CA PHE A 89 -12.18 -12.52 22.27
C PHE A 89 -12.76 -11.97 23.58
N GLU A 90 -12.44 -12.59 24.72
CA GLU A 90 -12.88 -12.10 26.03
C GLU A 90 -12.25 -10.75 26.37
N TRP A 91 -10.95 -10.57 26.10
CA TRP A 91 -10.26 -9.30 26.34
C TRP A 91 -10.80 -8.18 25.46
N SER A 92 -10.86 -8.39 24.15
CA SER A 92 -11.21 -7.33 23.21
C SER A 92 -12.73 -7.11 23.09
N HIS A 93 -13.55 -7.88 23.78
CA HIS A 93 -15.02 -7.88 23.65
C HIS A 93 -15.52 -8.01 22.20
N SER A 94 -14.76 -8.74 21.37
CA SER A 94 -15.04 -8.93 19.94
C SER A 94 -15.29 -10.40 19.63
N ASN A 95 -15.83 -10.66 18.45
CA ASN A 95 -15.99 -12.00 17.88
C ASN A 95 -15.27 -12.16 16.53
N THR A 96 -14.40 -11.20 16.20
CA THR A 96 -13.62 -11.19 14.96
C THR A 96 -12.18 -10.76 15.22
N PHE A 97 -11.29 -11.09 14.28
CA PHE A 97 -9.90 -10.65 14.26
C PHE A 97 -9.76 -9.38 13.42
N TRP A 98 -8.78 -8.56 13.79
CA TRP A 98 -8.24 -7.49 12.96
C TRP A 98 -6.97 -7.99 12.24
N ALA A 99 -6.25 -7.09 11.58
CA ALA A 99 -5.18 -7.39 10.64
C ALA A 99 -4.08 -8.26 11.29
N PRO A 100 -3.83 -9.47 10.77
CA PRO A 100 -2.75 -10.31 11.22
C PRO A 100 -1.50 -10.14 10.35
N ASP A 101 -0.39 -10.73 10.81
CA ASP A 101 0.76 -11.02 9.96
C ASP A 101 1.20 -12.48 10.12
N VAL A 102 1.79 -13.05 9.07
CA VAL A 102 2.34 -14.41 9.08
C VAL A 102 3.76 -14.38 8.57
N VAL A 103 4.69 -14.88 9.37
CA VAL A 103 6.11 -15.01 8.99
C VAL A 103 6.61 -16.41 9.33
N LYS A 104 7.46 -16.94 8.46
CA LYS A 104 8.18 -18.19 8.75
C LYS A 104 9.44 -17.89 9.54
N LEU A 105 9.59 -18.48 10.72
CA LEU A 105 10.74 -18.22 11.60
C LEU A 105 11.86 -19.27 11.44
N ASN A 106 12.96 -19.09 12.17
CA ASN A 106 14.15 -19.95 12.11
C ASN A 106 13.88 -21.40 12.55
N ASP A 107 12.85 -21.61 13.36
CA ASP A 107 12.35 -22.93 13.74
C ASP A 107 11.70 -23.71 12.57
N GLY A 108 11.50 -23.05 11.44
CA GLY A 108 10.88 -23.61 10.24
C GLY A 108 9.36 -23.61 10.27
N LYS A 109 8.73 -22.97 11.27
CA LYS A 109 7.27 -22.90 11.43
C LYS A 109 6.75 -21.53 10.99
N TYR A 110 5.46 -21.49 10.67
CA TYR A 110 4.72 -20.27 10.39
C TYR A 110 4.14 -19.73 11.69
N HIS A 111 4.48 -18.49 12.03
CA HIS A 111 3.97 -17.76 13.19
C HIS A 111 2.96 -16.74 12.70
N LEU A 112 1.70 -16.91 13.11
CA LEU A 112 0.57 -16.01 12.90
C LEU A 112 0.47 -15.05 14.09
N TYR A 113 0.85 -13.80 13.86
CA TYR A 113 0.66 -12.70 14.79
C TYR A 113 -0.75 -12.15 14.60
N TYR A 114 -1.68 -12.56 15.46
CA TYR A 114 -3.07 -12.15 15.40
C TYR A 114 -3.35 -10.97 16.32
N CYS A 115 -4.39 -10.19 16.00
CA CYS A 115 -4.90 -9.18 16.92
C CYS A 115 -6.43 -9.09 16.90
N ASN A 116 -6.98 -8.57 17.99
CA ASN A 116 -8.41 -8.31 18.16
C ASN A 116 -8.59 -6.96 18.84
N CYS A 117 -9.64 -6.23 18.47
CA CYS A 117 -9.99 -4.92 19.01
C CYS A 117 -11.51 -4.83 19.21
N GLN A 118 -11.94 -4.11 20.25
CA GLN A 118 -13.35 -3.79 20.48
C GLN A 118 -13.95 -2.94 19.35
N GLY A 119 -13.12 -2.09 18.74
CA GLY A 119 -13.42 -1.30 17.55
C GLY A 119 -13.76 0.16 17.82
N ASP A 120 -14.54 0.45 18.87
CA ASP A 120 -14.87 1.84 19.27
C ASP A 120 -13.85 2.45 20.25
N THR A 121 -13.00 1.61 20.85
CA THR A 121 -11.97 1.96 21.82
C THR A 121 -10.77 1.02 21.63
N PRO A 122 -9.54 1.42 22.04
CA PRO A 122 -8.32 0.62 21.86
C PRO A 122 -8.19 -0.52 22.89
N VAL A 123 -9.32 -1.12 23.28
CA VAL A 123 -9.36 -2.35 24.09
C VAL A 123 -9.03 -3.49 23.14
N SER A 124 -7.75 -3.82 23.09
CA SER A 124 -7.19 -4.72 22.08
C SER A 124 -6.12 -5.62 22.66
N CYS A 125 -5.86 -6.70 21.95
CA CYS A 125 -4.78 -7.61 22.27
C CYS A 125 -4.11 -8.14 21.00
N LEU A 126 -2.85 -8.50 21.15
CA LEU A 126 -2.00 -9.10 20.14
C LEU A 126 -1.40 -10.38 20.71
N GLY A 127 -1.52 -11.49 19.98
CA GLY A 127 -0.96 -12.79 20.36
C GLY A 127 -0.31 -13.49 19.18
N THR A 128 0.23 -14.69 19.44
CA THR A 128 0.82 -15.53 18.40
C THR A 128 0.22 -16.94 18.40
N ALA A 129 0.11 -17.52 17.21
CA ALA A 129 -0.26 -18.91 17.00
C ALA A 129 0.69 -19.52 15.96
N VAL A 130 1.00 -20.81 16.07
CA VAL A 130 2.08 -21.43 15.30
C VAL A 130 1.58 -22.65 14.53
N SER A 131 2.08 -22.83 13.31
CA SER A 131 1.74 -23.96 12.44
C SER A 131 2.97 -24.48 11.69
N ASP A 132 3.00 -25.78 11.39
CA ASP A 132 3.98 -26.38 10.47
C ASP A 132 3.67 -26.08 8.99
N SER A 133 2.47 -25.58 8.68
CA SER A 133 2.00 -25.23 7.34
C SER A 133 1.41 -23.82 7.31
N VAL A 134 1.71 -23.06 6.26
CA VAL A 134 1.14 -21.72 6.07
C VAL A 134 -0.39 -21.73 6.12
N SER A 135 -1.04 -22.80 5.64
CA SER A 135 -2.50 -22.94 5.63
C SER A 135 -3.12 -23.46 6.93
N GLY A 136 -2.34 -23.53 8.01
CA GLY A 136 -2.78 -24.08 9.29
C GLY A 136 -2.80 -25.62 9.35
N PRO A 137 -3.37 -26.20 10.42
CA PRO A 137 -3.97 -25.49 11.55
C PRO A 137 -2.93 -24.81 12.44
N TYR A 138 -3.22 -23.59 12.89
CA TYR A 138 -2.41 -22.84 13.85
C TYR A 138 -2.82 -23.15 15.30
N GLU A 139 -1.83 -23.46 16.13
CA GLU A 139 -1.99 -23.69 17.57
C GLU A 139 -1.68 -22.39 18.33
N ASN A 140 -2.64 -21.90 19.12
CA ASN A 140 -2.49 -20.66 19.88
C ASN A 140 -1.44 -20.79 20.99
N GLU A 141 -0.47 -19.89 21.03
CA GLU A 141 0.54 -19.79 22.10
C GLU A 141 0.22 -18.70 23.14
N GLY A 142 -0.82 -17.90 22.89
CA GLY A 142 -1.37 -16.93 23.83
C GLY A 142 -1.12 -15.48 23.47
N LEU A 143 -1.59 -14.60 24.35
CA LEU A 143 -1.47 -13.15 24.20
C LEU A 143 -0.07 -12.66 24.63
N MET A 144 0.47 -11.71 23.88
CA MET A 144 1.77 -11.09 24.12
C MET A 144 1.64 -9.64 24.61
N LEU A 145 0.68 -8.90 24.07
CA LEU A 145 0.45 -7.49 24.40
C LEU A 145 -1.03 -7.19 24.49
N LYS A 146 -1.37 -6.22 25.34
CA LYS A 146 -2.71 -5.69 25.50
C LYS A 146 -2.70 -4.16 25.53
N SER A 147 -3.83 -3.57 25.18
CA SER A 147 -4.10 -2.13 25.31
C SER A 147 -5.53 -1.91 25.80
N GLY A 148 -5.81 -0.71 26.30
CA GLY A 148 -7.15 -0.34 26.77
C GLY A 148 -7.51 -0.93 28.14
N MET A 149 -6.50 -1.13 28.98
CA MET A 149 -6.63 -1.65 30.35
C MET A 149 -7.69 -0.90 31.15
N ASP A 150 -8.36 -1.64 32.05
CA ASP A 150 -9.29 -1.06 33.01
C ASP A 150 -8.61 -0.01 33.90
N ALA A 151 -9.41 0.94 34.39
CA ALA A 151 -8.92 1.98 35.29
C ALA A 151 -8.26 1.37 36.54
N GLY A 152 -6.95 1.64 36.69
CA GLY A 152 -6.16 1.18 37.84
C GLY A 152 -5.44 -0.16 37.63
N GLN A 153 -5.53 -0.75 36.44
CA GLN A 153 -4.59 -1.80 36.02
C GLN A 153 -3.37 -1.16 35.34
N ASP A 154 -2.20 -1.72 35.62
CA ASP A 154 -0.98 -1.34 34.94
C ASP A 154 -1.03 -1.82 33.48
N ASP A 155 -0.54 -1.00 32.57
CA ASP A 155 -0.27 -1.32 31.17
C ASP A 155 1.02 -2.15 31.03
N GLU A 156 1.40 -2.43 29.78
CA GLU A 156 2.58 -3.25 29.50
C GLU A 156 3.90 -2.60 29.98
N ASP A 157 3.93 -1.26 30.12
CA ASP A 157 5.08 -0.49 30.62
C ASP A 157 5.03 -0.29 32.15
N GLY A 158 4.01 -0.80 32.84
CA GLY A 158 3.82 -0.64 34.28
C GLY A 158 3.19 0.68 34.72
N ASN A 159 2.52 1.40 33.80
CA ASN A 159 1.85 2.68 34.03
C ASN A 159 0.34 2.57 33.82
N LEU A 160 -0.40 3.67 33.97
CA LEU A 160 -1.82 3.68 33.58
C LEU A 160 -1.96 3.96 32.09
N TYR A 161 -2.56 3.04 31.35
CA TYR A 161 -2.76 3.16 29.90
C TYR A 161 -3.37 4.51 29.48
N GLN A 162 -2.68 5.21 28.58
CA GLN A 162 -3.08 6.47 27.96
C GLN A 162 -3.10 6.32 26.44
N ALA A 163 -4.28 6.16 25.85
CA ALA A 163 -4.44 6.00 24.39
C ALA A 163 -3.89 7.16 23.54
N ALA A 164 -3.54 8.31 24.13
CA ALA A 164 -2.89 9.40 23.41
C ALA A 164 -1.36 9.21 23.24
N SER A 165 -0.72 8.42 24.10
CA SER A 165 0.72 8.11 24.07
C SER A 165 1.01 6.65 23.80
N ASP A 166 0.14 5.74 24.23
CA ASP A 166 0.35 4.30 24.22
C ASP A 166 -0.37 3.68 23.02
N PRO A 167 0.17 2.61 22.43
CA PRO A 167 -0.36 2.06 21.19
C PRO A 167 -1.68 1.36 21.39
N ASN A 168 -2.49 1.35 20.34
CA ASN A 168 -3.44 0.28 20.15
C ASN A 168 -2.67 -0.99 19.72
N THR A 169 -2.80 -2.10 20.44
CA THR A 169 -2.03 -3.33 20.19
C THR A 169 -2.62 -4.17 19.05
N VAL A 170 -2.59 -3.62 17.84
CA VAL A 170 -3.10 -4.23 16.59
C VAL A 170 -2.14 -3.98 15.43
N ASP A 171 -2.45 -4.54 14.27
CA ASP A 171 -1.73 -4.35 13.01
C ASP A 171 -0.23 -4.69 13.09
N PRO A 172 0.16 -5.88 13.57
CA PRO A 172 1.55 -6.31 13.55
C PRO A 172 2.07 -6.46 12.12
N ASN A 173 3.36 -6.20 11.96
CA ASN A 173 4.20 -6.76 10.91
C ASN A 173 5.51 -7.24 11.54
N THR A 174 5.82 -8.52 11.36
CA THR A 174 7.01 -9.17 11.89
C THR A 174 7.99 -9.49 10.77
N PHE A 175 9.19 -8.95 10.83
CA PHE A 175 10.17 -9.03 9.75
C PHE A 175 11.60 -9.23 10.27
N TYR A 176 12.43 -9.88 9.46
CA TYR A 176 13.86 -9.97 9.70
C TYR A 176 14.57 -8.73 9.16
N ASP A 177 15.52 -8.20 9.93
CA ASP A 177 16.44 -7.18 9.44
C ASP A 177 17.59 -7.80 8.61
N ALA A 178 18.37 -6.96 7.94
CA ALA A 178 19.49 -7.38 7.11
C ALA A 178 20.65 -8.04 7.91
N GLN A 179 20.58 -8.04 9.24
CA GLN A 179 21.51 -8.72 10.14
C GLN A 179 20.92 -10.01 10.73
N GLY A 180 19.69 -10.38 10.37
CA GLY A 180 18.98 -11.56 10.84
C GLY A 180 18.37 -11.42 12.24
N ARG A 181 18.23 -10.19 12.76
CA ARG A 181 17.42 -9.95 13.97
C ARG A 181 15.94 -9.87 13.57
N LEU A 182 15.06 -10.35 14.45
CA LEU A 182 13.62 -10.31 14.22
C LEU A 182 13.02 -9.08 14.90
N TRP A 183 12.13 -8.39 14.20
CA TRP A 183 11.45 -7.19 14.68
C TRP A 183 9.94 -7.34 14.48
N MET A 184 9.16 -6.79 15.39
CA MET A 184 7.72 -6.59 15.21
C MET A 184 7.41 -5.12 15.31
N ILE A 185 6.89 -4.54 14.23
CA ILE A 185 6.33 -3.20 14.20
C ILE A 185 4.81 -3.30 14.24
N TYR A 186 4.13 -2.41 14.96
CA TYR A 186 2.68 -2.49 15.12
C TYR A 186 2.06 -1.15 15.55
N GLY A 187 0.75 -1.04 15.47
CA GLY A 187 -0.01 0.08 16.01
C GLY A 187 -1.07 0.62 15.04
N SER A 188 -2.18 1.07 15.62
CA SER A 188 -3.23 1.81 14.90
C SER A 188 -3.70 3.00 15.73
N TYR A 189 -3.64 4.18 15.13
CA TYR A 189 -4.11 5.43 15.69
C TYR A 189 -3.47 5.72 17.06
N SER A 190 -4.29 5.96 18.09
CA SER A 190 -3.90 6.06 19.50
C SER A 190 -2.54 6.75 19.75
N GLY A 191 -1.63 6.08 20.46
CA GLY A 191 -0.28 6.54 20.73
C GLY A 191 0.66 6.51 19.54
N GLY A 192 0.29 5.86 18.45
CA GLY A 192 1.08 5.75 17.23
C GLY A 192 1.67 4.37 16.98
N ILE A 193 2.77 4.34 16.24
CA ILE A 193 3.43 3.12 15.74
C ILE A 193 4.65 2.83 16.61
N PHE A 194 4.78 1.57 17.01
CA PHE A 194 5.81 1.08 17.93
C PHE A 194 6.54 -0.12 17.32
N ILE A 195 7.78 -0.34 17.74
CA ILE A 195 8.61 -1.47 17.33
C ILE A 195 9.24 -2.18 18.53
N LYS A 196 9.37 -3.50 18.41
CA LYS A 196 10.02 -4.36 19.40
C LYS A 196 10.96 -5.33 18.72
N GLU A 197 12.12 -5.56 19.34
CA GLU A 197 12.98 -6.69 18.98
C GLU A 197 12.36 -7.99 19.51
N MET A 198 12.35 -9.01 18.66
CA MET A 198 11.70 -10.29 18.89
C MET A 198 12.76 -11.41 18.92
N ASN A 199 12.44 -12.49 19.61
CA ASN A 199 13.29 -13.68 19.61
C ASN A 199 13.04 -14.48 18.33
N PRO A 200 14.03 -14.67 17.46
CA PRO A 200 13.86 -15.38 16.19
C PRO A 200 13.58 -16.89 16.34
N GLU A 201 13.84 -17.46 17.53
CA GLU A 201 13.61 -18.88 17.81
C GLU A 201 12.25 -19.14 18.44
N THR A 202 11.64 -18.14 19.09
CA THR A 202 10.35 -18.31 19.80
C THR A 202 9.23 -17.44 19.26
N GLY A 203 9.53 -16.44 18.42
CA GLY A 203 8.56 -15.47 17.93
C GLY A 203 8.01 -14.50 18.98
N LEU A 204 8.56 -14.48 20.20
CA LEU A 204 8.09 -13.65 21.32
C LEU A 204 8.98 -12.40 21.51
N PRO A 205 8.45 -11.30 22.08
CA PRO A 205 9.26 -10.13 22.40
C PRO A 205 10.44 -10.45 23.32
N LEU A 206 11.60 -9.82 23.08
CA LEU A 206 12.78 -9.97 23.96
C LEU A 206 12.63 -9.21 25.28
N GLU A 207 11.90 -8.09 25.27
CA GLU A 207 11.69 -7.23 26.42
C GLU A 207 10.21 -6.92 26.64
N SER A 208 9.83 -6.69 27.90
CA SER A 208 8.49 -6.24 28.29
C SER A 208 8.16 -4.84 27.75
N GLY A 209 6.94 -4.35 27.97
CA GLY A 209 6.54 -3.02 27.54
C GLY A 209 6.06 -2.93 26.10
N TYR A 210 5.69 -1.72 25.68
CA TYR A 210 5.23 -1.47 24.31
C TYR A 210 6.37 -1.34 23.29
N GLY A 211 7.62 -1.17 23.74
CA GLY A 211 8.77 -0.99 22.85
C GLY A 211 9.03 0.47 22.51
N GLU A 212 9.77 0.68 21.42
CA GLU A 212 10.17 2.01 20.97
C GLU A 212 9.11 2.62 20.07
N LYS A 213 8.71 3.86 20.38
CA LYS A 213 7.77 4.62 19.55
C LYS A 213 8.49 5.24 18.35
N LEU A 214 7.99 4.97 17.15
CA LEU A 214 8.56 5.47 15.90
C LEU A 214 7.89 6.74 15.39
N LEU A 215 6.56 6.85 15.54
CA LEU A 215 5.78 8.01 15.10
C LEU A 215 4.39 8.01 15.73
N GLY A 216 3.61 9.08 15.49
CA GLY A 216 2.21 9.19 15.86
C GLY A 216 1.97 9.73 17.27
N GLY A 217 0.76 9.52 17.78
CA GLY A 217 0.29 10.04 19.07
C GLY A 217 -0.83 11.07 18.92
N ASN A 218 -1.59 11.25 20.01
CA ASN A 218 -2.81 12.05 20.03
C ASN A 218 -3.82 11.62 18.95
N HIS A 219 -3.95 10.29 18.75
CA HIS A 219 -4.94 9.69 17.86
C HIS A 219 -4.87 10.17 16.41
N LEU A 220 -3.67 10.42 15.87
CA LEU A 220 -3.54 10.62 14.42
C LEU A 220 -4.03 9.39 13.68
N ARG A 221 -4.72 9.59 12.54
CA ARG A 221 -5.27 8.50 11.72
C ARG A 221 -4.16 7.85 10.89
N ILE A 222 -3.29 7.10 11.55
CA ILE A 222 -2.14 6.40 10.98
C ILE A 222 -2.13 4.97 11.55
N GLU A 223 -2.03 3.98 10.67
CA GLU A 223 -2.02 2.56 11.04
C GLU A 223 -1.31 1.70 9.99
N ALA A 224 -1.38 0.38 10.14
CA ALA A 224 -0.89 -0.61 9.19
C ALA A 224 0.60 -0.45 8.81
N PRO A 225 1.52 -0.46 9.78
CA PRO A 225 2.94 -0.43 9.47
C PRO A 225 3.37 -1.73 8.77
N TYR A 226 4.08 -1.62 7.66
CA TYR A 226 4.70 -2.76 6.98
C TYR A 226 6.10 -2.41 6.50
N VAL A 227 7.11 -3.22 6.84
CA VAL A 227 8.51 -2.93 6.55
C VAL A 227 9.08 -3.92 5.54
N ILE A 228 9.75 -3.39 4.51
CA ILE A 228 10.66 -4.17 3.65
C ILE A 228 12.04 -3.55 3.64
N TYR A 229 13.06 -4.38 3.50
CA TYR A 229 14.42 -3.95 3.22
C TYR A 229 14.70 -4.00 1.72
N ASN A 230 15.40 -2.99 1.20
CA ASN A 230 15.93 -3.00 -0.16
C ASN A 230 17.46 -2.97 -0.10
N GLU A 231 18.10 -4.04 -0.58
CA GLU A 231 19.57 -4.17 -0.53
C GLU A 231 20.29 -3.17 -1.45
N ASP A 232 19.68 -2.80 -2.60
CA ASP A 232 20.27 -1.87 -3.57
C ASP A 232 20.35 -0.45 -3.02
N THR A 233 19.34 -0.03 -2.26
CA THR A 233 19.30 1.29 -1.64
C THR A 233 19.90 1.30 -0.23
N GLY A 234 19.95 0.15 0.43
CA GLY A 234 20.42 0.00 1.80
C GLY A 234 19.43 0.51 2.86
N TYR A 235 18.16 0.71 2.51
CA TYR A 235 17.13 1.27 3.39
C TYR A 235 16.04 0.26 3.74
N TYR A 236 15.52 0.37 4.96
CA TYR A 236 14.22 -0.15 5.38
C TYR A 236 13.15 0.86 5.00
N TYR A 237 12.08 0.42 4.33
CA TYR A 237 10.93 1.24 3.97
C TYR A 237 9.75 0.82 4.82
N MET A 238 9.27 1.72 5.67
CA MET A 238 8.03 1.54 6.43
C MET A 238 6.89 2.17 5.65
N PHE A 239 6.01 1.31 5.14
CA PHE A 239 4.72 1.65 4.57
C PHE A 239 3.69 1.83 5.69
N LEU A 240 2.76 2.75 5.48
CA LEU A 240 1.73 3.13 6.42
C LEU A 240 0.45 3.50 5.67
N SER A 241 -0.68 3.40 6.34
CA SER A 241 -1.94 3.93 5.82
C SER A 241 -2.39 5.12 6.64
N PHE A 242 -2.70 6.22 5.94
CA PHE A 242 -3.16 7.47 6.55
C PHE A 242 -4.64 7.70 6.23
N GLY A 243 -5.39 8.26 7.16
CA GLY A 243 -6.84 8.48 7.02
C GLY A 243 -7.68 7.30 7.50
N GLY A 244 -8.97 7.31 7.14
CA GLY A 244 -9.94 6.25 7.48
C GLY A 244 -10.15 5.29 6.33
N LEU A 245 -10.31 4.00 6.64
CA LEU A 245 -10.46 2.91 5.67
C LEU A 245 -11.77 2.93 4.89
N ASP A 246 -12.82 3.56 5.43
CA ASP A 246 -14.14 3.68 4.83
C ASP A 246 -14.10 4.45 3.49
N SER A 247 -15.14 4.29 2.66
CA SER A 247 -15.16 4.88 1.31
C SER A 247 -15.05 6.41 1.30
N ASP A 248 -15.40 7.09 2.40
CA ASP A 248 -15.25 8.53 2.62
C ASP A 248 -14.18 8.91 3.65
N GLY A 249 -13.34 7.96 4.07
CA GLY A 249 -12.35 8.17 5.12
C GLY A 249 -11.02 8.76 4.63
N GLY A 250 -10.77 8.70 3.32
CA GLY A 250 -9.58 9.25 2.67
C GLY A 250 -8.32 8.43 2.86
N TYR A 251 -8.46 7.09 2.97
CA TYR A 251 -7.33 6.18 3.11
C TYR A 251 -6.32 6.35 1.97
N ASN A 252 -5.04 6.40 2.33
CA ASN A 252 -3.95 6.54 1.37
C ASN A 252 -2.67 5.89 1.89
N ILE A 253 -1.92 5.30 0.97
CA ILE A 253 -0.65 4.62 1.24
C ILE A 253 0.47 5.65 1.27
N ARG A 254 1.26 5.62 2.35
CA ARG A 254 2.46 6.43 2.53
C ARG A 254 3.66 5.55 2.84
N VAL A 255 4.85 6.11 2.61
CA VAL A 255 6.12 5.46 2.93
C VAL A 255 7.09 6.44 3.58
N CYS A 256 7.95 5.92 4.45
CA CYS A 256 9.14 6.58 4.96
C CYS A 256 10.29 5.56 5.00
N ARG A 257 11.54 5.99 5.17
CA ARG A 257 12.69 5.07 5.16
C ARG A 257 13.70 5.35 6.27
N SER A 258 14.46 4.34 6.65
CA SER A 258 15.59 4.45 7.59
C SER A 258 16.70 3.47 7.22
N GLU A 259 17.93 3.76 7.62
CA GLU A 259 19.06 2.82 7.49
C GLU A 259 19.01 1.74 8.58
N ASN A 260 18.20 1.93 9.63
CA ASN A 260 18.00 0.96 10.71
C ASN A 260 16.54 0.49 10.74
N PRO A 261 16.27 -0.76 11.16
CA PRO A 261 14.90 -1.29 11.27
C PRO A 261 14.04 -0.57 12.31
N ASP A 262 14.68 0.01 13.33
CA ASP A 262 14.08 0.76 14.45
C ASP A 262 14.19 2.28 14.27
N GLY A 263 14.57 2.75 13.09
CA GLY A 263 14.59 4.16 12.76
C GLY A 263 15.87 4.92 13.18
N PRO A 264 15.81 6.26 13.29
CA PRO A 264 14.65 7.10 12.99
C PRO A 264 14.27 7.02 11.50
N TYR A 265 12.97 7.03 11.21
CA TYR A 265 12.44 7.07 9.85
C TYR A 265 12.27 8.51 9.36
N VAL A 266 12.57 8.74 8.09
CA VAL A 266 12.35 10.03 7.40
C VAL A 266 11.51 9.85 6.15
N ASP A 267 10.71 10.85 5.80
CA ASP A 267 10.03 10.89 4.50
C ASP A 267 10.94 11.45 3.38
N SER A 268 10.43 11.48 2.14
CA SER A 268 11.20 11.97 0.98
C SER A 268 11.55 13.45 1.04
N MET A 269 10.84 14.24 1.85
CA MET A 269 11.10 15.66 2.08
C MET A 269 12.13 15.87 3.19
N GLY A 270 12.61 14.79 3.81
CA GLY A 270 13.59 14.82 4.90
C GLY A 270 12.98 15.12 6.27
N GLN A 271 11.66 14.99 6.44
CA GLN A 271 11.02 15.18 7.74
C GLN A 271 11.14 13.91 8.57
N GLU A 272 11.54 14.06 9.84
CA GLU A 272 11.57 12.94 10.79
C GLU A 272 10.14 12.53 11.18
N MET A 273 9.86 11.24 11.09
CA MET A 273 8.53 10.71 11.39
C MET A 273 8.19 10.74 12.89
N THR A 274 9.19 10.84 13.76
CA THR A 274 9.04 11.06 15.21
C THR A 274 8.35 12.39 15.54
N ASP A 275 8.41 13.38 14.64
CA ASP A 275 7.70 14.65 14.73
C ASP A 275 6.26 14.59 14.18
N CYS A 276 5.89 13.51 13.48
CA CYS A 276 4.53 13.26 13.02
C CYS A 276 3.63 12.86 14.20
N LYS A 277 3.17 13.84 14.98
CA LYS A 277 2.27 13.64 16.12
C LYS A 277 1.20 14.73 16.17
N GLY A 278 -0.01 14.35 16.59
CA GLY A 278 -1.11 15.31 16.70
C GLY A 278 -0.80 16.37 17.77
N PRO A 279 -1.38 17.57 17.67
CA PRO A 279 -1.33 18.54 18.75
C PRO A 279 -1.84 17.95 20.07
N SER A 280 -1.24 18.33 21.20
CA SER A 280 -1.67 17.85 22.53
C SER A 280 -3.16 18.11 22.75
N GLY A 281 -3.91 17.06 23.11
CA GLY A 281 -5.36 17.14 23.35
C GLY A 281 -6.22 17.21 22.10
N SER A 282 -5.63 17.04 20.91
CA SER A 282 -6.38 16.81 19.67
C SER A 282 -6.73 15.33 19.50
N SER A 283 -7.61 15.04 18.54
CA SER A 283 -7.87 13.69 18.04
C SER A 283 -8.10 13.78 16.53
N PHE A 284 -7.65 12.77 15.78
CA PHE A 284 -7.86 12.64 14.33
C PHE A 284 -7.48 13.90 13.51
N SER A 285 -6.36 14.55 13.86
CA SER A 285 -5.90 15.76 13.19
C SER A 285 -5.25 15.46 11.84
N ASP A 286 -6.06 15.26 10.80
CA ASP A 286 -5.57 14.97 9.45
C ASP A 286 -4.69 16.06 8.86
N VAL A 287 -5.01 17.32 9.14
CA VAL A 287 -4.19 18.49 8.73
C VAL A 287 -2.76 18.44 9.28
N THR A 288 -2.55 17.72 10.38
CA THR A 288 -1.22 17.47 10.93
C THR A 288 -0.60 16.25 10.29
N ALA A 289 -1.33 15.13 10.20
CA ALA A 289 -0.84 13.89 9.61
C ALA A 289 -0.42 14.09 8.14
N GLU A 290 -1.22 14.81 7.34
CA GLU A 290 -0.97 14.96 5.90
C GLU A 290 0.34 15.67 5.55
N GLN A 291 0.93 16.40 6.50
CA GLN A 291 2.21 17.07 6.36
C GLN A 291 3.40 16.10 6.27
N TYR A 292 3.27 14.85 6.73
CA TYR A 292 4.37 13.88 6.86
C TYR A 292 4.16 12.62 6.01
N GLY A 293 5.24 11.86 5.77
CA GLY A 293 5.21 10.57 5.07
C GLY A 293 4.99 10.73 3.57
N THR A 294 5.74 10.06 2.72
CA THR A 294 5.67 10.21 1.26
C THR A 294 4.42 9.51 0.71
N LYS A 295 3.46 10.26 0.14
CA LYS A 295 2.19 9.71 -0.37
C LYS A 295 2.40 9.05 -1.72
N LEU A 296 2.13 7.75 -1.79
CA LEU A 296 2.31 6.94 -3.00
C LEU A 296 1.01 6.75 -3.78
N MET A 297 -0.12 6.57 -3.07
CA MET A 297 -1.42 6.32 -3.67
C MET A 297 -2.53 6.82 -2.75
N GLY A 298 -3.56 7.44 -3.32
CA GLY A 298 -4.84 7.70 -2.65
C GLY A 298 -5.96 7.49 -3.66
N GLY A 299 -7.22 7.79 -3.31
CA GLY A 299 -8.36 7.59 -4.22
C GLY A 299 -8.16 8.29 -5.58
N TYR A 300 -8.42 7.59 -6.67
CA TYR A 300 -8.17 8.10 -8.03
C TYR A 300 -9.07 7.48 -9.10
N LYS A 301 -9.20 8.17 -10.23
CA LYS A 301 -9.87 7.67 -11.44
C LYS A 301 -9.21 8.19 -12.71
N PHE A 302 -8.78 7.29 -13.58
CA PHE A 302 -8.49 7.66 -14.97
C PHE A 302 -9.80 7.93 -15.70
N GLU A 303 -10.03 9.16 -16.13
CA GLU A 303 -11.25 9.57 -16.83
C GLU A 303 -11.36 8.90 -18.19
N TRP A 304 -12.57 8.52 -18.59
CA TRP A 304 -12.84 7.97 -19.92
C TRP A 304 -12.83 9.09 -20.97
N LYS A 305 -12.27 8.82 -22.15
CA LYS A 305 -12.33 9.70 -23.32
C LYS A 305 -13.26 9.13 -24.37
N GLU A 306 -14.04 10.00 -25.02
CA GLU A 306 -14.90 9.60 -26.13
C GLU A 306 -14.13 8.81 -27.20
N GLY A 307 -14.56 7.57 -27.42
CA GLY A 307 -13.93 6.65 -28.35
C GLY A 307 -13.06 5.56 -27.71
N GLU A 308 -12.82 5.58 -26.40
CA GLU A 308 -12.19 4.46 -25.67
C GLU A 308 -13.20 3.35 -25.32
N GLU A 309 -12.68 2.15 -25.05
CA GLU A 309 -13.43 1.12 -24.31
C GLU A 309 -13.50 1.47 -22.80
N GLY A 310 -14.42 0.84 -22.08
CA GLY A 310 -14.57 1.01 -20.63
C GLY A 310 -15.11 2.39 -20.23
N GLU A 311 -16.27 2.77 -20.78
CA GLU A 311 -17.01 3.99 -20.39
C GLU A 311 -17.47 3.94 -18.92
N ASP A 312 -17.65 2.73 -18.39
CA ASP A 312 -18.07 2.41 -17.02
C ASP A 312 -16.91 2.19 -16.05
N ARG A 313 -15.67 2.57 -16.44
CA ARG A 313 -14.49 2.48 -15.58
C ARG A 313 -14.72 3.13 -14.21
N ARG A 314 -14.31 2.42 -13.15
CA ARG A 314 -14.51 2.84 -11.76
C ARG A 314 -13.22 3.36 -11.16
N GLY A 315 -13.32 4.40 -10.35
CA GLY A 315 -12.21 4.86 -9.53
C GLY A 315 -11.96 3.96 -8.32
N TYR A 316 -10.73 3.98 -7.81
CA TYR A 316 -10.36 3.36 -6.54
C TYR A 316 -10.61 4.37 -5.42
N LEU A 317 -11.18 3.89 -4.32
CA LEU A 317 -11.45 4.65 -3.10
C LEU A 317 -10.71 4.01 -1.93
N SER A 318 -10.12 4.84 -1.09
CA SER A 318 -9.45 4.39 0.14
C SER A 318 -8.52 3.18 -0.04
N PRO A 319 -7.58 3.19 -1.01
CA PRO A 319 -6.58 2.12 -1.12
C PRO A 319 -5.61 2.17 0.08
N GLY A 320 -5.40 1.03 0.74
CA GLY A 320 -4.45 0.96 1.86
C GLY A 320 -4.43 -0.37 2.59
N HIS A 321 -3.87 -0.32 3.80
CA HIS A 321 -3.45 -1.45 4.62
C HIS A 321 -2.69 -2.47 3.79
N ASN A 322 -1.51 -2.06 3.33
CA ASN A 322 -0.73 -2.84 2.40
C ASN A 322 0.29 -3.74 3.09
N SER A 323 0.61 -4.83 2.42
CA SER A 323 1.88 -5.53 2.56
C SER A 323 2.70 -5.40 1.28
N CYS A 324 3.97 -5.80 1.34
CA CYS A 324 4.90 -5.71 0.23
C CYS A 324 5.65 -7.03 0.06
N LEU A 325 5.93 -7.40 -1.19
CA LEU A 325 6.67 -8.59 -1.54
C LEU A 325 7.87 -8.20 -2.41
N TYR A 326 9.07 -8.65 -2.03
CA TYR A 326 10.19 -8.76 -2.96
C TYR A 326 10.24 -10.20 -3.48
N GLN A 327 10.18 -10.35 -4.80
CA GLN A 327 10.28 -11.64 -5.46
C GLN A 327 11.68 -11.81 -6.05
N GLU A 328 12.52 -12.60 -5.37
CA GLU A 328 13.92 -12.82 -5.75
C GLU A 328 14.07 -13.41 -7.17
N GLU A 329 13.17 -14.30 -7.61
CA GLU A 329 13.33 -14.99 -8.90
C GLU A 329 13.15 -14.06 -10.11
N THR A 330 12.38 -12.98 -9.92
CA THR A 330 12.07 -12.01 -10.98
C THR A 330 12.69 -10.64 -10.73
N ASP A 331 13.29 -10.44 -9.56
CA ASP A 331 13.82 -9.16 -9.08
C ASP A 331 12.74 -8.05 -9.12
N LYS A 332 11.54 -8.39 -8.64
CA LYS A 332 10.39 -7.48 -8.64
C LYS A 332 9.90 -7.19 -7.24
N TYR A 333 9.49 -5.95 -7.04
CA TYR A 333 8.76 -5.52 -5.86
C TYR A 333 7.27 -5.41 -6.19
N PHE A 334 6.43 -5.83 -5.26
CA PHE A 334 4.98 -5.74 -5.35
C PHE A 334 4.41 -5.11 -4.09
N ILE A 335 3.32 -4.37 -4.25
CA ILE A 335 2.47 -3.91 -3.15
C ILE A 335 1.11 -4.59 -3.28
N ILE A 336 0.66 -5.17 -2.18
CA ILE A 336 -0.61 -5.89 -2.07
C ILE A 336 -1.45 -5.16 -1.04
N TYR A 337 -2.66 -4.76 -1.39
CA TYR A 337 -3.51 -3.92 -0.54
C TYR A 337 -4.98 -4.19 -0.83
N HIS A 338 -5.85 -3.72 0.06
CA HIS A 338 -7.29 -3.68 -0.24
C HIS A 338 -7.69 -2.29 -0.73
N THR A 339 -8.70 -2.21 -1.58
CA THR A 339 -9.30 -0.94 -2.00
C THR A 339 -10.80 -1.08 -2.14
N ARG A 340 -11.50 0.03 -1.93
CA ARG A 340 -12.91 0.20 -2.29
C ARG A 340 -13.02 0.80 -3.68
N PHE A 341 -14.24 0.90 -4.19
CA PHE A 341 -14.50 1.36 -5.55
C PHE A 341 -15.64 2.37 -5.61
N GLU A 342 -15.52 3.31 -6.54
CA GLU A 342 -16.58 4.23 -6.90
C GLU A 342 -17.92 3.49 -7.10
N ASN A 343 -19.01 4.06 -6.58
CA ASN A 343 -20.38 3.54 -6.71
C ASN A 343 -20.58 2.10 -6.18
N SER A 344 -19.72 1.62 -5.27
CA SER A 344 -19.77 0.23 -4.74
C SER A 344 -19.99 0.16 -3.22
N GLY A 345 -20.24 1.30 -2.56
CA GLY A 345 -20.35 1.37 -1.10
C GLY A 345 -19.05 0.97 -0.43
N GLU A 346 -19.12 0.05 0.53
CA GLU A 346 -17.97 -0.47 1.29
C GLU A 346 -17.42 -1.79 0.72
N GLU A 347 -17.86 -2.21 -0.48
CA GLU A 347 -17.26 -3.36 -1.16
C GLU A 347 -15.77 -3.10 -1.40
N HIS A 348 -14.95 -4.09 -1.02
CA HIS A 348 -13.51 -4.03 -1.21
C HIS A 348 -12.98 -5.32 -1.83
N GLN A 349 -11.87 -5.19 -2.55
CA GLN A 349 -11.14 -6.30 -3.15
C GLN A 349 -9.64 -6.09 -2.98
N VAL A 350 -8.89 -7.17 -3.07
CA VAL A 350 -7.43 -7.15 -3.09
C VAL A 350 -6.95 -6.62 -4.45
N ARG A 351 -5.91 -5.79 -4.42
CA ARG A 351 -5.17 -5.34 -5.60
C ARG A 351 -3.68 -5.58 -5.40
N VAL A 352 -3.02 -5.88 -6.51
CA VAL A 352 -1.56 -6.03 -6.57
C VAL A 352 -1.05 -5.08 -7.63
N HIS A 353 -0.08 -4.24 -7.27
CA HIS A 353 0.63 -3.39 -8.23
C HIS A 353 2.13 -3.71 -8.14
N GLN A 354 2.82 -3.68 -9.29
CA GLN A 354 4.27 -3.69 -9.27
C GLN A 354 4.80 -2.35 -8.72
N MET A 355 5.92 -2.41 -7.99
CA MET A 355 6.67 -1.23 -7.54
C MET A 355 8.06 -1.22 -8.16
N PHE A 356 8.61 -0.02 -8.28
CA PHE A 356 9.98 0.23 -8.70
C PHE A 356 10.63 1.23 -7.76
N PHE A 357 11.95 1.26 -7.67
CA PHE A 357 12.66 2.30 -6.94
C PHE A 357 13.22 3.31 -7.94
N ASN A 358 12.92 4.59 -7.73
CA ASN A 358 13.43 5.67 -8.58
C ASN A 358 14.92 5.97 -8.28
N GLU A 359 15.53 6.87 -9.04
CA GLU A 359 16.95 7.22 -8.87
C GLU A 359 17.29 7.91 -7.52
N ASP A 360 16.30 8.40 -6.78
CA ASP A 360 16.47 8.93 -5.43
C ASP A 360 16.31 7.83 -4.35
N GLY A 361 16.07 6.59 -4.76
CA GLY A 361 15.84 5.45 -3.89
C GLY A 361 14.48 5.48 -3.20
N TRP A 362 13.42 5.96 -3.86
CA TRP A 362 12.05 5.91 -3.33
C TRP A 362 11.17 4.99 -4.18
N PRO A 363 10.28 4.20 -3.56
CA PRO A 363 9.35 3.37 -4.30
C PRO A 363 8.35 4.25 -5.06
N VAL A 364 8.03 3.84 -6.28
CA VAL A 364 6.96 4.38 -7.13
C VAL A 364 6.07 3.21 -7.55
N ILE A 365 4.76 3.37 -7.36
CA ILE A 365 3.77 2.31 -7.63
C ILE A 365 3.32 2.43 -9.09
N ALA A 366 3.26 1.31 -9.81
CA ALA A 366 2.79 1.28 -11.19
C ALA A 366 1.32 1.71 -11.29
N PRO A 367 0.89 2.45 -12.33
CA PRO A 367 -0.47 2.99 -12.39
C PRO A 367 -1.62 1.96 -12.48
N TYR A 368 -1.36 0.81 -13.09
CA TYR A 368 -2.31 -0.29 -13.22
C TYR A 368 -1.90 -1.50 -12.39
N ARG A 369 -2.89 -2.34 -12.06
CA ARG A 369 -2.67 -3.63 -11.40
C ARG A 369 -1.73 -4.51 -12.21
N TYR A 370 -0.98 -5.35 -11.51
CA TYR A 370 -0.03 -6.27 -12.12
C TYR A 370 -0.72 -7.21 -13.12
N ALA A 371 -0.15 -7.30 -14.31
CA ALA A 371 -0.61 -8.12 -15.41
C ALA A 371 0.57 -8.74 -16.19
N GLU A 372 1.61 -9.14 -15.43
CA GLU A 372 2.86 -9.75 -15.90
C GLU A 372 3.82 -8.77 -16.60
N GLU A 373 3.65 -7.47 -16.39
CA GLU A 373 4.54 -6.47 -16.95
C GLU A 373 5.95 -6.55 -16.35
N THR A 374 6.93 -6.07 -17.12
CA THR A 374 8.32 -5.89 -16.73
C THR A 374 8.81 -4.62 -17.41
N VAL A 375 9.71 -3.86 -16.76
CA VAL A 375 10.37 -2.73 -17.41
C VAL A 375 11.15 -3.21 -18.63
N GLU A 376 10.94 -2.54 -19.77
CA GLU A 376 11.61 -2.81 -21.03
C GLU A 376 12.25 -1.50 -21.52
N PRO A 377 13.41 -1.55 -22.19
CA PRO A 377 13.98 -0.35 -22.82
C PRO A 377 12.99 0.32 -23.78
N CYS A 378 12.78 1.62 -23.60
CA CYS A 378 11.91 2.42 -24.46
C CYS A 378 12.71 3.54 -25.17
N ASN A 379 12.06 4.25 -26.09
CA ASN A 379 12.67 5.40 -26.77
C ASN A 379 11.71 6.60 -26.74
N LYS A 380 12.24 7.78 -27.06
CA LYS A 380 11.46 9.02 -27.04
C LYS A 380 10.24 8.95 -27.94
N GLU A 381 10.33 8.25 -29.07
CA GLU A 381 9.23 8.10 -30.01
C GLU A 381 8.09 7.23 -29.47
N SER A 382 8.40 6.18 -28.70
CA SER A 382 7.39 5.33 -28.05
C SER A 382 6.76 5.99 -26.81
N VAL A 383 7.50 6.89 -26.16
CA VAL A 383 7.03 7.61 -24.97
C VAL A 383 6.20 8.85 -25.35
N ALA A 384 6.57 9.58 -26.40
CA ALA A 384 5.88 10.82 -26.76
C ALA A 384 4.41 10.57 -27.17
N GLY A 385 3.49 11.39 -26.64
CA GLY A 385 2.07 11.32 -26.93
C GLY A 385 1.19 11.94 -25.84
N THR A 386 -0.11 11.80 -25.98
CA THR A 386 -1.10 12.24 -24.99
C THR A 386 -1.22 11.24 -23.84
N TYR A 387 -1.25 11.75 -22.61
CA TYR A 387 -1.41 10.98 -21.37
C TYR A 387 -2.52 11.54 -20.50
N LYS A 388 -3.23 10.65 -19.82
CA LYS A 388 -4.05 10.96 -18.65
C LYS A 388 -3.14 11.06 -17.43
N LEU A 389 -2.95 12.26 -16.90
CA LEU A 389 -2.12 12.54 -15.72
C LEU A 389 -2.99 12.51 -14.45
N ILE A 390 -2.61 11.67 -13.49
CA ILE A 390 -3.08 11.73 -12.10
C ILE A 390 -1.99 12.39 -11.25
N ASN A 391 -2.40 13.33 -10.40
CA ASN A 391 -1.56 13.86 -9.33
C ASN A 391 -2.25 13.52 -8.00
N HIS A 392 -1.64 12.65 -7.20
CA HIS A 392 -2.23 12.16 -5.96
C HIS A 392 -2.23 13.22 -4.83
N GLY A 393 -1.51 14.33 -5.02
CA GLY A 393 -1.37 15.37 -4.01
C GLY A 393 -0.71 14.86 -2.72
N ARG A 394 -1.05 15.53 -1.61
CA ARG A 394 -0.54 15.23 -0.25
C ARG A 394 -1.64 15.07 0.78
N ASP A 395 -2.85 15.50 0.44
CA ASP A 395 -3.99 15.58 1.33
C ASP A 395 -4.48 14.20 1.77
N ILE A 396 -5.05 14.13 2.97
CA ILE A 396 -5.95 13.03 3.35
C ILE A 396 -7.34 13.46 2.91
N SER A 397 -7.89 12.81 1.87
CA SER A 397 -9.14 13.25 1.24
C SER A 397 -9.99 12.10 0.74
N ALA A 398 -11.28 12.19 1.00
CA ALA A 398 -12.32 11.32 0.43
C ALA A 398 -12.54 11.56 -1.07
N GLU A 399 -12.17 12.75 -1.58
CA GLU A 399 -12.35 13.09 -2.99
C GLU A 399 -11.27 12.41 -3.84
N MET A 400 -11.70 11.53 -4.74
CA MET A 400 -10.80 10.92 -5.71
C MET A 400 -10.17 11.96 -6.62
N LYS A 401 -8.87 11.79 -6.90
CA LYS A 401 -8.18 12.59 -7.92
C LYS A 401 -8.53 12.04 -9.31
N THR A 402 -9.05 12.88 -10.18
CA THR A 402 -9.38 12.50 -11.57
C THR A 402 -8.30 12.94 -12.53
N SER A 403 -8.09 12.15 -13.59
CA SER A 403 -7.01 12.42 -14.52
C SER A 403 -7.27 13.60 -15.43
N LYS A 404 -6.22 14.33 -15.81
CA LYS A 404 -6.28 15.40 -16.82
C LYS A 404 -5.32 15.12 -17.98
N GLU A 405 -5.67 15.54 -19.18
CA GLU A 405 -4.84 15.28 -20.36
C GLU A 405 -3.63 16.21 -20.43
N ILE A 406 -2.44 15.61 -20.59
CA ILE A 406 -1.19 16.29 -20.94
C ILE A 406 -0.62 15.66 -22.22
N GLU A 407 0.26 16.38 -22.90
CA GLU A 407 1.02 15.87 -24.04
C GLU A 407 2.52 15.91 -23.74
N LEU A 408 3.16 14.74 -23.79
CA LEU A 408 4.60 14.59 -23.77
C LEU A 408 5.13 14.78 -25.20
N ASN A 409 5.54 16.01 -25.52
CA ASN A 409 5.98 16.38 -26.86
C ASN A 409 7.36 15.77 -27.19
N LYS A 410 7.59 15.44 -28.47
CA LYS A 410 8.85 14.82 -28.92
C LYS A 410 10.10 15.67 -28.68
N ASN A 411 9.94 16.99 -28.56
CA ASN A 411 11.04 17.91 -28.26
C ASN A 411 11.41 17.92 -26.77
N GLY A 412 10.65 17.23 -25.92
CA GLY A 412 10.85 17.19 -24.46
C GLY A 412 9.93 18.13 -23.69
N ASP A 413 9.03 18.88 -24.33
CA ASP A 413 8.10 19.77 -23.64
C ASP A 413 6.85 19.01 -23.15
N ILE A 414 6.26 19.44 -22.04
CA ILE A 414 4.93 19.02 -21.57
C ILE A 414 3.95 20.17 -21.84
N SER A 415 2.80 19.87 -22.42
CA SER A 415 1.70 20.81 -22.65
C SER A 415 0.34 20.23 -22.26
N GLY A 416 -0.72 21.05 -22.26
CA GLY A 416 -2.09 20.61 -21.96
C GLY A 416 -2.54 21.07 -20.58
N ALA A 417 -3.02 20.15 -19.75
CA ALA A 417 -3.47 20.47 -18.38
C ALA A 417 -2.34 20.84 -17.42
N ALA A 418 -1.09 20.58 -17.80
CA ALA A 418 0.12 21.01 -17.12
C ALA A 418 1.17 21.43 -18.15
N GLU A 419 2.09 22.30 -17.75
CA GLU A 419 3.22 22.75 -18.58
C GLU A 419 4.54 22.39 -17.91
N GLY A 420 5.54 22.05 -18.72
CA GLY A 420 6.78 21.53 -18.16
C GLY A 420 7.73 20.94 -19.18
N THR A 421 8.63 20.08 -18.71
CA THR A 421 9.54 19.30 -19.57
C THR A 421 9.61 17.85 -19.11
N TRP A 422 9.95 16.94 -19.99
CA TRP A 422 10.17 15.54 -19.69
C TRP A 422 11.41 15.00 -20.39
N LYS A 423 11.98 13.97 -19.79
CA LYS A 423 13.17 13.28 -20.27
C LYS A 423 13.08 11.79 -19.94
N LEU A 424 13.47 10.99 -20.93
CA LEU A 424 13.82 9.58 -20.74
C LEU A 424 15.27 9.50 -20.23
N THR A 425 15.49 8.97 -19.04
CA THR A 425 16.80 8.68 -18.44
C THR A 425 17.13 7.20 -18.58
N GLY A 426 18.37 6.88 -18.98
CA GLY A 426 18.76 5.49 -19.21
C GLY A 426 17.84 4.79 -20.22
N ASP A 427 17.48 3.54 -19.92
CA ASP A 427 16.66 2.71 -20.82
C ASP A 427 15.15 2.91 -20.62
N TYR A 428 14.71 3.26 -19.41
CA TYR A 428 13.28 3.38 -19.05
C TYR A 428 12.99 4.40 -17.95
N GLY A 429 13.98 5.12 -17.43
CA GLY A 429 13.77 6.09 -16.36
C GLY A 429 12.99 7.32 -16.84
N ALA A 430 12.15 7.85 -15.96
CA ALA A 430 11.32 9.02 -16.21
C ALA A 430 11.76 10.20 -15.34
N GLU A 431 12.00 11.35 -15.95
CA GLU A 431 12.24 12.63 -15.27
C GLU A 431 11.28 13.67 -15.86
N LEU A 432 10.36 14.19 -15.05
CA LEU A 432 9.36 15.19 -15.46
C LEU A 432 9.50 16.42 -14.57
N THR A 433 9.59 17.61 -15.17
CA THR A 433 9.50 18.88 -14.44
C THR A 433 8.16 19.52 -14.72
N ILE A 434 7.29 19.62 -13.71
CA ILE A 434 5.95 20.23 -13.81
C ILE A 434 5.81 21.27 -12.69
N ASP A 435 5.38 22.49 -13.03
CA ASP A 435 5.21 23.60 -12.08
C ASP A 435 6.46 23.87 -11.20
N GLY A 436 7.65 23.67 -11.77
CA GLY A 436 8.93 23.84 -11.08
C GLY A 436 9.38 22.67 -10.20
N ASN A 437 8.57 21.62 -10.06
CA ASN A 437 8.90 20.42 -9.29
C ASN A 437 9.41 19.31 -10.20
N THR A 438 10.49 18.63 -9.79
CA THR A 438 11.06 17.50 -10.53
C THR A 438 10.56 16.17 -9.96
N TYR A 439 9.94 15.37 -10.81
CA TYR A 439 9.44 14.03 -10.52
C TYR A 439 10.31 13.00 -11.20
N LYS A 440 10.71 11.97 -10.46
CA LYS A 440 11.60 10.90 -10.92
C LYS A 440 10.94 9.54 -10.73
N GLY A 441 11.06 8.67 -11.73
CA GLY A 441 10.51 7.31 -11.68
C GLY A 441 10.78 6.54 -12.97
N VAL A 442 9.77 5.85 -13.49
CA VAL A 442 9.93 4.93 -14.63
C VAL A 442 8.81 5.08 -15.66
N PHE A 443 9.15 4.86 -16.94
CA PHE A 443 8.23 4.56 -18.02
C PHE A 443 8.05 3.03 -18.12
N LEU A 444 6.81 2.58 -18.35
CA LEU A 444 6.47 1.17 -18.37
C LEU A 444 5.28 0.89 -19.28
N LYS A 445 5.34 -0.17 -20.08
CA LYS A 445 4.16 -0.68 -20.80
C LYS A 445 3.27 -1.46 -19.83
N GLN A 446 2.04 -1.03 -19.63
CA GLN A 446 1.06 -1.72 -18.79
C GLN A 446 -0.23 -2.05 -19.55
N TRP A 447 -0.99 -2.99 -19.01
CA TRP A 447 -2.32 -3.34 -19.50
C TRP A 447 -3.37 -2.45 -18.81
N ASP A 448 -4.10 -1.66 -19.60
CA ASP A 448 -5.25 -0.86 -19.15
C ASP A 448 -6.49 -1.76 -19.09
N GLU A 449 -6.91 -2.12 -17.88
CA GLU A 449 -7.97 -3.12 -17.64
C GLU A 449 -9.32 -2.73 -18.28
N ASP A 450 -9.69 -1.46 -18.18
CA ASP A 450 -10.92 -0.93 -18.76
C ASP A 450 -10.82 -0.77 -20.29
N GLY A 451 -9.63 -0.35 -20.75
CA GLY A 451 -9.36 -0.11 -22.17
C GLY A 451 -9.07 -1.38 -22.98
N LYS A 452 -8.80 -2.50 -22.32
CA LYS A 452 -8.44 -3.80 -22.91
C LYS A 452 -7.30 -3.68 -23.93
N LYS A 453 -6.28 -2.89 -23.59
CA LYS A 453 -5.15 -2.55 -24.46
C LYS A 453 -3.88 -2.37 -23.64
N TYR A 454 -2.72 -2.53 -24.28
CA TYR A 454 -1.47 -2.06 -23.71
C TYR A 454 -1.30 -0.57 -23.99
N VAL A 455 -0.82 0.15 -22.98
CA VAL A 455 -0.50 1.59 -23.04
C VAL A 455 0.88 1.82 -22.47
N MET A 456 1.53 2.90 -22.91
CA MET A 456 2.70 3.42 -22.21
C MET A 456 2.21 4.13 -20.96
N THR A 457 2.86 3.89 -19.84
CA THR A 457 2.60 4.56 -18.57
C THR A 457 3.87 5.20 -18.05
N PHE A 458 3.71 6.11 -17.09
CA PHE A 458 4.78 6.45 -16.18
C PHE A 458 4.26 6.54 -14.74
N THR A 459 5.16 6.31 -13.80
CA THR A 459 4.97 6.62 -12.39
C THR A 459 6.20 7.35 -11.90
N ALA A 460 6.03 8.45 -11.17
CA ALA A 460 7.13 9.29 -10.72
C ALA A 460 6.78 10.00 -9.41
N LEU A 461 7.81 10.23 -8.59
CA LEU A 461 7.73 10.90 -7.30
C LEU A 461 8.60 12.16 -7.32
N CYS A 462 8.08 13.26 -6.79
CA CYS A 462 8.91 14.42 -6.47
C CYS A 462 9.34 14.34 -4.99
N SER A 463 10.62 14.04 -4.76
CA SER A 463 11.16 13.86 -3.41
C SER A 463 10.99 15.12 -2.55
N GLU A 464 11.19 16.30 -3.13
CA GLU A 464 11.10 17.61 -2.45
C GLU A 464 9.68 17.97 -1.96
N THR A 465 8.64 17.39 -2.57
CA THR A 465 7.24 17.66 -2.20
C THR A 465 6.52 16.43 -1.66
N GLY A 466 7.11 15.24 -1.78
CA GLY A 466 6.50 13.97 -1.40
C GLY A 466 5.22 13.63 -2.16
N VAL A 467 5.09 14.13 -3.40
CA VAL A 467 3.93 13.96 -4.29
C VAL A 467 4.23 12.94 -5.38
N SER A 468 3.33 11.97 -5.55
CA SER A 468 3.36 11.00 -6.64
C SER A 468 2.45 11.42 -7.80
N ILE A 469 2.92 11.23 -9.03
CA ILE A 469 2.17 11.43 -10.26
C ILE A 469 2.23 10.18 -11.14
N TRP A 470 1.12 9.91 -11.82
CA TRP A 470 1.00 8.81 -12.77
C TRP A 470 0.52 9.32 -14.13
N GLY A 471 1.00 8.70 -15.20
CA GLY A 471 0.51 8.91 -16.54
C GLY A 471 0.06 7.61 -17.17
N SER A 472 -1.11 7.62 -17.80
CA SER A 472 -1.58 6.56 -18.69
C SER A 472 -1.75 7.09 -20.11
N GLY A 473 -0.97 6.57 -21.06
CA GLY A 473 -1.01 7.00 -22.45
C GLY A 473 -2.32 6.64 -23.13
N LEU A 474 -2.82 7.49 -24.02
CA LEU A 474 -4.08 7.23 -24.73
C LEU A 474 -3.96 6.19 -25.85
N ASN A 475 -2.79 6.10 -26.46
CA ASN A 475 -2.56 5.25 -27.62
C ASN A 475 -2.38 3.79 -27.22
N ALA A 476 -3.15 2.90 -27.85
CA ALA A 476 -2.90 1.47 -27.85
C ALA A 476 -1.57 1.17 -28.54
N ILE A 477 -0.74 0.34 -27.89
CA ILE A 477 0.59 -0.08 -28.37
C ILE A 477 0.52 -1.42 -29.07
#